data_AF-A0A7V5R015-F1
#
_entry.id   AF-A0A7V5R015-F1
#
_cell.length_a   1.000
_cell.length_b   1.000
_cell.length_c   1.000
_cell.angle_alpha   90.00
_cell.angle_beta   90.00
_cell.angle_gamma   90.00
#
_symmetry.space_group_name_H-M   'P 1'
#
loop_
_entity.id
_entity.type
_entity.pdbx_description
1 polymer ?
#
loop_
_entity_poly.entity_id
_entity_poly.type
_entity_poly.pdbx_seq_one_letter_code
_entity_poly.pdbx_strand_id
1 'polypeptide(L)' 'MLGHTALRGANIWIETTAPAYATIKFWQEGKHDNPHYQYARVLADNYNMHTFKLKGLEPGLSYQYQLWVDKQAV' A
#
# COMPACT_ATOMS: atom_id res chain seq x y z
N MET A 1 -19.38 -24.01 -1.80
CA MET A 1 -18.35 -24.33 -0.79
C MET A 1 -17.89 -23.02 -0.16
N LEU A 2 -18.27 -22.77 1.09
CA LEU A 2 -17.95 -21.56 1.85
C LEU A 2 -16.53 -21.71 2.42
N GLY A 3 -15.55 -21.09 1.76
CA GLY A 3 -14.19 -20.96 2.24
C GLY A 3 -14.00 -19.57 2.83
N HIS A 4 -13.82 -19.51 4.15
CA HIS A 4 -13.49 -18.30 4.89
C HIS A 4 -12.31 -17.55 4.25
N THR A 5 -12.55 -16.32 3.81
CA THR A 5 -11.50 -15.28 3.76
C THR A 5 -12.15 -13.95 4.10
N ALA A 6 -12.17 -13.59 5.38
CA ALA A 6 -12.22 -12.18 5.71
C ALA A 6 -10.95 -11.55 5.09
N LEU A 7 -11.07 -10.92 3.92
CA LEU A 7 -9.98 -10.24 3.23
C LEU A 7 -9.55 -9.05 4.10
N ARG A 8 -8.72 -9.30 5.12
CA ARG A 8 -8.20 -8.26 6.03
C ARG A 8 -6.98 -7.54 5.43
N GLY A 9 -6.96 -7.36 4.12
CA GLY A 9 -5.82 -6.81 3.43
C GLY A 9 -6.06 -6.51 1.96
N ALA A 10 -5.25 -5.60 1.43
CA ALA A 10 -5.25 -5.19 0.04
C ALA A 10 -3.80 -5.14 -0.45
N ASN A 11 -3.58 -5.48 -1.71
CA ASN A 11 -2.26 -5.39 -2.33
C ASN A 11 -2.23 -4.19 -3.26
N ILE A 12 -1.29 -3.27 -3.03
CA ILE A 12 -1.04 -2.15 -3.94
C ILE A 12 0.30 -2.40 -4.62
N TRP A 13 0.25 -2.59 -5.93
CA TRP A 13 1.44 -2.82 -6.75
C TRP A 13 1.88 -1.53 -7.40
N ILE A 14 3.19 -1.32 -7.45
CA ILE A 14 3.83 -0.16 -8.06
C ILE A 14 4.99 -0.62 -8.95
N GLU A 15 5.22 0.13 -10.00
CA GLU A 15 6.37 0.00 -10.89
C GLU A 15 6.99 1.39 -11.09
N THR A 16 8.31 1.44 -11.05
CA THR A 16 9.09 2.67 -11.28
C THR A 16 10.03 2.47 -12.47
N THR A 17 10.50 3.55 -13.07
CA THR A 17 11.42 3.48 -14.22
C THR A 17 12.87 3.22 -13.81
N ALA A 18 13.20 3.48 -12.53
CA ALA A 18 14.50 3.24 -11.92
C ALA A 18 14.32 2.86 -10.44
N PRO A 19 15.36 2.32 -9.76
CA PRO A 19 15.32 2.05 -8.32
C PRO A 19 14.96 3.31 -7.53
N ALA A 20 13.97 3.20 -6.65
CA ALA A 20 13.37 4.33 -5.96
C ALA A 20 12.94 3.99 -4.53
N TYR A 21 12.74 5.01 -3.70
CA TYR A 21 12.11 4.86 -2.39
C TYR A 21 10.62 5.11 -2.50
N ALA A 22 9.82 4.09 -2.20
CA ALA A 22 8.38 4.20 -2.20
C ALA A 22 7.84 4.23 -0.77
N THR A 23 6.89 5.12 -0.52
CA THR A 23 6.16 5.22 0.74
C THR A 23 4.67 5.17 0.44
N ILE A 24 3.93 4.38 1.21
CA ILE A 24 2.46 4.42 1.18
C ILE A 24 1.96 4.81 2.57
N LYS A 25 1.03 5.76 2.58
CA LYS A 25 0.18 6.09 3.73
C LYS A 25 -1.22 5.58 3.43
N PHE A 26 -1.86 4.91 4.38
CA PHE A 26 -3.26 4.50 4.24
C PHE A 26 -4.02 4.68 5.54
N TRP A 27 -5.31 5.01 5.45
CA TRP A 27 -6.18 5.27 6.61
C TRP A 27 -7.62 4.90 6.27
N GLN A 28 -8.41 4.60 7.30
CA GLN A 28 -9.85 4.41 7.14
C GLN A 28 -10.51 5.76 6.82
N GLU A 29 -11.47 5.79 5.91
CA GLU A 29 -12.25 6.99 5.59
C GLU A 29 -12.85 7.59 6.87
N GLY A 30 -12.73 8.92 7.03
CA GLY A 30 -13.14 9.64 8.23
C GLY A 30 -12.17 9.56 9.43
N LYS A 31 -11.08 8.77 9.35
CA LYS A 31 -10.05 8.66 10.42
C LYS A 31 -8.67 9.10 9.93
N HIS A 32 -8.55 10.34 9.46
CA HIS A 32 -7.30 10.87 8.90
C HIS A 32 -6.16 10.98 9.95
N ASP A 33 -6.50 11.03 11.24
CA ASP A 33 -5.54 11.26 12.34
C ASP A 33 -4.76 10.02 12.78
N ASN A 34 -5.15 8.82 12.32
CA ASN A 34 -4.44 7.58 12.64
C ASN A 34 -4.06 6.79 11.37
N PRO A 35 -3.18 7.33 10.52
CA PRO A 35 -2.74 6.65 9.32
C PRO A 35 -1.67 5.59 9.62
N HIS A 36 -1.68 4.55 8.80
CA HIS A 36 -0.61 3.56 8.75
C HIS A 36 0.36 3.89 7.61
N TYR A 37 1.64 3.66 7.85
CA TYR A 37 2.70 3.87 6.88
C TYR A 37 3.42 2.56 6.57
N GLN A 38 3.76 2.36 5.30
CA GLN A 38 4.71 1.34 4.87
C GLN A 38 5.76 1.99 3.97
N TYR A 39 6.99 1.50 4.08
CA TYR A 39 8.15 1.99 3.34
C TYR A 39 8.78 0.83 2.59
N ALA A 40 9.18 1.08 1.36
CA ALA A 40 9.84 0.08 0.53
C ALA A 40 10.93 0.73 -0.31
N ARG A 41 11.96 -0.06 -0.61
CA ARG A 41 12.90 0.27 -1.67
C ARG A 41 12.55 -0.58 -2.88
N VAL A 42 12.25 0.08 -3.98
CA VAL A 42 12.06 -0.55 -5.28
C VAL A 42 13.44 -0.82 -5.87
N LEU A 43 13.70 -2.06 -6.26
CA LEU A 43 15.01 -2.54 -6.68
C LEU A 43 14.98 -2.94 -8.17
N ALA A 44 16.09 -2.68 -8.87
CA ALA A 44 16.25 -3.10 -10.27
C ALA A 44 16.14 -4.61 -10.44
N ASP A 45 16.69 -5.38 -9.50
CA ASP A 45 16.64 -6.85 -9.48
C ASP A 45 15.22 -7.41 -9.40
N ASN A 46 14.26 -6.58 -8.96
CA ASN A 46 12.83 -6.89 -8.94
C ASN A 46 12.07 -6.16 -10.05
N TYR A 47 12.71 -5.91 -11.20
CA TYR A 47 12.12 -5.22 -12.35
C TYR A 47 11.60 -3.82 -12.03
N ASN A 48 12.20 -3.15 -11.03
CA ASN A 48 11.69 -1.88 -10.49
C ASN A 48 10.22 -1.97 -10.04
N MET A 49 9.81 -3.11 -9.49
CA MET A 49 8.45 -3.34 -8.98
C MET A 49 8.45 -3.59 -7.48
N HIS A 50 7.36 -3.21 -6.83
CA HIS A 50 7.10 -3.56 -5.43
C HIS A 50 5.60 -3.73 -5.17
N THR A 51 5.23 -4.64 -4.26
CA THR A 51 3.85 -4.84 -3.81
C THR A 51 3.73 -4.53 -2.33
N PHE A 52 3.04 -3.45 -2.00
CA PHE A 52 2.62 -3.15 -0.63
C PHE A 52 1.46 -4.07 -0.23
N LYS A 53 1.65 -4.84 0.84
CA LYS A 53 0.62 -5.70 1.41
C LYS A 53 0.01 -4.98 2.61
N LEU A 54 -1.09 -4.27 2.37
CA LEU A 54 -1.88 -3.64 3.43
C LEU A 54 -2.56 -4.74 4.24
N LYS A 55 -2.46 -4.67 5.56
CA LYS A 55 -3.00 -5.68 6.50
C LYS A 55 -3.80 -4.98 7.58
N GLY A 56 -4.70 -5.72 8.22
CA GLY A 56 -5.56 -5.20 9.29
C GLY A 56 -6.68 -4.30 8.77
N LEU A 57 -7.08 -4.49 7.51
CA LEU A 57 -8.24 -3.81 6.96
C LEU A 57 -9.51 -4.50 7.48
N GLU A 58 -10.44 -3.73 8.02
CA GLU A 58 -11.71 -4.26 8.49
C GLU A 58 -12.70 -4.35 7.30
N PRO A 59 -13.36 -5.50 7.10
CA PRO A 59 -14.30 -5.68 5.99
C PRO A 59 -15.46 -4.69 6.02
N GLY A 60 -15.91 -4.26 4.84
CA GLY A 60 -17.05 -3.33 4.71
C GLY A 60 -16.75 -1.88 5.03
N LEU A 61 -15.49 -1.53 5.30
CA LEU A 61 -15.04 -0.14 5.49
C LEU A 61 -14.26 0.35 4.27
N SER A 62 -14.42 1.64 3.98
CA SER A 62 -13.64 2.35 2.98
C SER A 62 -12.29 2.79 3.56
N TYR A 63 -11.26 2.67 2.74
CA TYR A 63 -9.91 3.14 3.05
C TYR A 63 -9.40 4.04 1.94
N GLN A 64 -8.63 5.05 2.32
CA GLN A 64 -7.90 5.93 1.43
C GLN A 64 -6.41 5.62 1.55
N TYR A 65 -5.67 5.88 0.48
CA TYR A 65 -4.22 5.78 0.49
C TYR A 65 -3.59 6.91 -0.32
N GLN A 66 -2.34 7.20 -0.02
CA GLN A 66 -1.49 8.12 -0.76
C GLN A 66 -0.14 7.45 -0.94
N LEU A 67 0.38 7.48 -2.17
CA LEU A 67 1.69 6.97 -2.52
C LEU A 67 2.67 8.13 -2.74
N TRP A 68 3.92 7.92 -2.34
CA TRP A 68 5.05 8.75 -2.74
C TRP A 68 6.16 7.87 -3.30
N VAL A 69 6.78 8.32 -4.37
CA VAL A 69 8.01 7.75 -4.94
C VAL A 69 9.06 8.85 -4.92
N ASP A 70 10.21 8.61 -4.28
CA ASP A 70 11.29 9.59 -4.08
C ASP A 70 10.79 10.94 -3.53
N LYS A 71 9.86 10.88 -2.57
CA LYS A 71 9.20 12.02 -1.92
C LYS A 71 8.26 12.83 -2.83
N GLN A 72 8.00 12.38 -4.05
CA GLN A 72 7.00 12.96 -4.95
C GLN A 72 5.70 12.18 -4.85
N ALA A 73 4.58 12.88 -4.64
CA ALA A 73 3.26 12.27 -4.61
C ALA A 73 2.89 11.75 -6.00
N VAL A 74 2.32 10.54 -6.06
CA VAL A 74 1.87 9.88 -7.29
C VAL A 74 0.36 9.69 -7.25
#